data_AF-A0A371FR43-F1
#
_entry.id   AF-A0A371FR43-F1
#
_cell.length_a   1.000
_cell.length_b   1.000
_cell.length_c   1.000
_cell.angle_alpha   90.00
_cell.angle_beta   90.00
_cell.angle_gamma   90.00
#
_symmetry.space_group_name_H-M   'P 1'
#
loop_
_entity.id
_entity.type
_entity.pdbx_description
1 polymer ?
#
loop_
_entity_poly.entity_id
_entity_poly.type
_entity_poly.pdbx_seq_one_letter_code
_entity_poly.pdbx_strand_id
1 'polypeptide(L)'
;MDKIEPWFVDICNFLVTSMFPQEASKSYKDEIKSDAKYYVLDDSYLWRFYSDKIIRRFSVPKALINDQGSHLYNKTMCTLLEKYRVVHQVATSYHPQINSQAELFKSEIKKLLQKMANPSRND
;
A
#
# COMPACT_ATOMS: atom_id res chain seq x y z
N MET A 1 -33.78 7.43 0.93
CA MET A 1 -32.43 7.99 1.15
C MET A 1 -31.46 6.86 0.87
N ASP A 2 -31.14 6.66 -0.41
CA ASP A 2 -30.08 5.72 -0.78
C ASP A 2 -28.77 6.31 -0.30
N LYS A 3 -28.26 5.80 0.82
CA LYS A 3 -26.88 6.06 1.21
C LYS A 3 -26.04 5.49 0.08
N ILE A 4 -25.44 6.37 -0.72
CA ILE A 4 -24.39 6.00 -1.66
C ILE A 4 -23.21 5.59 -0.79
N GLU A 5 -23.19 4.32 -0.36
CA GLU A 5 -22.01 3.76 0.27
C GLU A 5 -20.92 3.66 -0.81
N PRO A 6 -19.72 4.21 -0.54
CA PRO A 6 -18.62 4.13 -1.49
C PRO A 6 -18.37 2.68 -1.92
N TRP A 7 -18.01 2.49 -3.19
CA TRP A 7 -17.81 1.16 -3.80
C TRP A 7 -16.81 0.24 -3.07
N PHE A 8 -15.96 0.80 -2.20
CA PHE A 8 -14.96 0.06 -1.43
C PHE A 8 -15.43 -0.39 -0.04
N VAL A 9 -16.59 0.06 0.44
CA VAL A 9 -17.07 -0.20 1.82
C VAL A 9 -17.19 -1.70 2.10
N ASP A 10 -17.75 -2.45 1.17
CA ASP A 10 -17.95 -3.90 1.30
C ASP A 10 -16.62 -4.66 1.31
N ILE A 11 -15.64 -4.20 0.53
CA ILE A 11 -14.28 -4.74 0.52
C ILE A 11 -13.61 -4.48 1.86
N CYS A 12 -13.70 -3.26 2.40
CA CYS A 12 -13.14 -2.92 3.71
C CYS A 12 -13.79 -3.71 4.85
N ASN A 13 -15.12 -3.82 4.85
CA ASN A 13 -15.85 -4.62 5.84
C ASN A 13 -15.39 -6.08 5.78
N PHE A 14 -15.29 -6.65 4.58
CA PHE A 14 -14.80 -8.02 4.42
C PHE A 14 -13.35 -8.18 4.91
N LEU A 15 -12.45 -7.24 4.63
CA LEU A 15 -11.05 -7.30 5.07
C LEU A 15 -10.90 -7.17 6.59
N VAL A 16 -11.70 -6.32 7.23
CA VAL A 16 -11.56 -5.99 8.66
C VAL A 16 -12.36 -6.94 9.55
N THR A 17 -13.57 -7.31 9.15
CA THR A 17 -14.50 -8.08 9.99
C THR A 17 -14.84 -9.46 9.42
N SER A 18 -14.32 -9.81 8.23
CA SER A 18 -14.70 -11.03 7.50
C SER A 18 -16.19 -11.14 7.20
N MET A 19 -16.92 -10.02 7.21
CA MET A 19 -18.36 -9.98 6.97
C MET A 19 -18.67 -9.62 5.52
N PHE A 20 -19.73 -10.22 4.98
CA PHE A 20 -20.32 -9.86 3.69
C PHE A 20 -21.64 -9.10 3.91
N PRO A 21 -22.11 -8.33 2.93
CA PRO A 21 -23.44 -7.74 2.98
C PRO A 21 -24.50 -8.84 3.12
N GLN A 22 -25.51 -8.58 3.95
CA GLN A 22 -26.48 -9.59 4.39
C GLN A 22 -27.30 -10.17 3.23
N GLU A 23 -27.45 -9.41 2.15
CA GLU A 23 -28.21 -9.77 0.93
C GLU A 23 -27.32 -9.89 -0.31
N ALA A 24 -26.00 -9.92 -0.16
CA ALA A 24 -25.09 -10.00 -1.30
C ALA A 24 -25.25 -11.33 -2.06
N SER A 25 -25.38 -11.22 -3.39
CA SER A 25 -25.40 -12.36 -4.31
C SER A 25 -24.09 -13.14 -4.25
N LYS A 26 -24.11 -14.41 -4.67
CA LYS A 26 -22.89 -15.24 -4.68
C LYS A 26 -21.81 -14.65 -5.58
N SER A 27 -22.18 -14.18 -6.78
CA SER A 27 -21.28 -13.53 -7.72
C SER A 27 -20.64 -12.27 -7.12
N TYR A 28 -21.41 -11.45 -6.42
CA TYR A 28 -20.90 -10.23 -5.78
C TYR A 28 -19.96 -10.54 -4.61
N LYS A 29 -20.24 -11.59 -3.82
CA LYS A 29 -19.31 -12.06 -2.77
C LYS A 29 -17.99 -12.57 -3.35
N ASP A 30 -18.03 -13.22 -4.50
CA ASP A 30 -16.81 -13.71 -5.18
C ASP A 30 -16.02 -12.56 -5.81
N GLU A 31 -16.70 -11.52 -6.30
CA GLU A 31 -16.09 -10.25 -6.70
C GLU A 31 -15.39 -9.56 -5.53
N ILE A 32 -16.07 -9.37 -4.39
CA ILE A 32 -15.48 -8.80 -3.17
C ILE A 32 -14.24 -9.59 -2.74
N LYS A 33 -14.28 -10.93 -2.76
CA LYS A 33 -13.11 -11.77 -2.45
C LYS A 33 -11.99 -11.63 -3.48
N SER A 34 -12.33 -11.50 -4.75
CA SER A 34 -11.36 -11.30 -5.82
C SER A 34 -10.64 -9.97 -5.66
N ASP A 35 -11.39 -8.91 -5.39
CA ASP A 35 -10.88 -7.56 -5.21
C ASP A 35 -10.08 -7.44 -3.92
N ALA A 36 -10.58 -8.04 -2.82
CA ALA A 36 -9.88 -8.09 -1.54
C ALA A 36 -8.47 -8.68 -1.66
N LYS A 37 -8.18 -9.60 -2.61
CA LYS A 37 -6.81 -10.11 -2.82
C LYS A 37 -5.80 -9.01 -3.17
N TYR A 38 -6.25 -7.95 -3.83
CA TYR A 38 -5.44 -6.76 -4.14
C TYR A 38 -5.33 -5.78 -2.97
N TYR A 39 -5.91 -6.08 -1.81
CA TYR A 39 -5.87 -5.23 -0.62
C TYR A 39 -5.40 -5.98 0.64
N VAL A 40 -5.56 -7.31 0.68
CA VAL A 40 -4.92 -8.23 1.65
C VAL A 40 -3.40 -8.27 1.44
N LEU A 41 -2.92 -7.85 0.27
CA LEU A 41 -1.52 -7.72 -0.16
C LEU A 41 -0.49 -8.06 0.94
N ASP A 42 -0.09 -9.33 0.97
CA ASP A 42 1.15 -9.77 1.59
C ASP A 42 2.26 -8.81 1.11
N ASP A 43 3.02 -8.26 2.05
CA ASP A 43 4.16 -7.37 1.79
C ASP A 43 5.08 -7.95 0.70
N SER A 44 5.13 -9.27 0.58
CA SER A 44 5.85 -10.03 -0.46
C SER A 44 5.35 -9.77 -1.88
N TYR A 45 4.02 -9.71 -2.09
CA TYR A 45 3.41 -9.51 -3.41
C TYR A 45 3.50 -8.04 -3.85
N LEU A 46 3.29 -7.11 -2.91
CA LEU A 46 3.60 -5.69 -3.10
C LEU A 46 5.03 -5.52 -3.60
N TRP A 47 5.97 -6.13 -2.88
CA TRP A 47 7.37 -5.93 -3.20
C TRP A 47 7.73 -6.43 -4.59
N ARG A 48 7.24 -7.60 -5.00
CA ARG A 48 7.50 -8.15 -6.34
C ARG A 48 6.98 -7.25 -7.46
N PHE A 49 5.79 -6.68 -7.28
CA PHE A 49 5.16 -5.89 -8.34
C PHE A 49 5.67 -4.44 -8.40
N TYR A 50 5.82 -3.81 -7.24
CA TYR A 50 6.32 -2.43 -7.17
C TYR A 50 7.81 -2.36 -7.53
N SER A 51 8.64 -3.32 -7.11
CA SER A 51 10.06 -3.33 -7.50
C SER A 51 10.25 -3.47 -9.01
N ASP A 52 9.51 -4.36 -9.69
CA ASP A 52 9.60 -4.51 -11.15
C ASP A 52 9.20 -3.21 -11.87
N LYS A 53 8.09 -2.60 -11.46
CA LYS A 53 7.61 -1.34 -12.05
C LYS A 53 8.57 -0.17 -11.81
N ILE A 54 9.12 -0.05 -10.61
CA ILE A 54 10.06 1.02 -10.26
C ILE A 54 11.37 0.83 -11.03
N ILE A 55 11.94 -0.37 -11.04
CA ILE A 55 13.19 -0.67 -11.75
C ILE A 55 13.05 -0.41 -13.26
N ARG A 56 11.93 -0.81 -13.86
CA ARG A 56 11.69 -0.60 -15.30
C ARG A 56 11.50 0.87 -15.67
N ARG A 57 10.97 1.70 -14.76
CA ARG A 57 10.68 3.11 -15.02
C ARG A 57 11.81 4.06 -14.62
N PHE A 58 12.52 3.75 -13.54
CA PHE A 58 13.48 4.65 -12.89
C PHE A 58 14.90 4.08 -12.81
N SER A 59 15.15 2.93 -13.45
CA SER A 59 16.39 2.15 -13.33
C SER A 59 16.59 1.51 -11.95
N VAL A 60 17.57 0.60 -11.86
CA VAL A 60 17.88 -0.10 -10.60
C VAL A 60 18.45 0.89 -9.58
N PRO A 61 17.81 1.07 -8.41
CA PRO A 61 18.33 1.95 -7.37
C PRO A 61 19.61 1.36 -6.75
N LYS A 62 20.57 2.23 -6.36
CA LYS A 62 21.83 1.77 -5.73
C LYS A 62 21.63 1.28 -4.29
N ALA A 63 20.70 1.88 -3.57
CA ALA A 63 20.36 1.50 -2.20
C ALA A 63 18.86 1.68 -1.96
N LEU A 64 18.31 0.83 -1.11
CA LEU A 64 16.98 0.97 -0.55
C LEU A 64 17.11 1.23 0.94
N ILE A 65 16.40 2.25 1.42
CA ILE A 65 16.43 2.65 2.82
C ILE A 65 15.05 2.43 3.42
N ASN A 66 14.94 1.55 4.43
CA ASN A 66 13.71 1.33 5.18
C ASN A 66 13.83 1.91 6.60
N ASP A 67 12.71 2.14 7.27
CA ASP A 67 12.73 2.41 8.70
C ASP A 67 12.97 1.10 9.49
N GLN A 68 13.29 1.20 10.78
CA GLN A 68 13.52 0.02 11.66
C GLN A 68 12.26 -0.87 11.86
N GLY A 69 11.19 -0.63 11.10
CA GLY A 69 10.01 -1.50 11.08
C GLY A 69 10.38 -2.86 10.49
N SER A 70 10.67 -3.83 11.35
CA SER A 70 10.91 -5.23 10.99
C SER A 70 9.77 -5.86 10.18
N HIS A 71 8.58 -5.24 10.20
CA HIS A 71 7.40 -5.66 9.47
C HIS A 71 7.52 -5.50 7.94
N LEU A 72 8.34 -4.55 7.47
CA LEU A 72 8.52 -4.31 6.02
C LEU A 72 9.60 -5.20 5.40
N TYR A 73 10.47 -5.80 6.22
CA TYR A 73 11.57 -6.63 5.74
C TYR A 73 11.17 -8.11 5.71
N ASN A 74 10.71 -8.57 4.56
CA ASN A 74 10.34 -9.98 4.35
C ASN A 74 11.36 -10.73 3.45
N LYS A 75 11.33 -12.07 3.49
CA LYS A 75 12.27 -12.93 2.73
C LYS A 75 12.26 -12.68 1.21
N THR A 76 11.09 -12.35 0.66
CA THR A 76 10.91 -12.02 -0.76
C THR A 76 11.65 -10.74 -1.13
N MET A 77 11.63 -9.75 -0.24
CA MET A 77 12.36 -8.49 -0.35
C MET A 77 13.86 -8.71 -0.38
N CYS A 78 14.41 -9.50 0.56
CA CYS A 78 15.84 -9.83 0.59
C CYS A 78 16.31 -10.41 -0.74
N THR A 79 15.59 -11.42 -1.23
CA THR A 79 15.92 -12.14 -2.47
C THR A 79 15.94 -11.21 -3.68
N LEU A 80 15.02 -10.24 -3.72
CA LEU A 80 14.94 -9.28 -4.81
C LEU A 80 16.05 -8.22 -4.74
N LEU A 81 16.37 -7.72 -3.55
CA LEU A 81 17.48 -6.77 -3.37
C LEU A 81 18.82 -7.41 -3.76
N GLU A 82 19.04 -8.68 -3.38
CA GLU A 82 20.20 -9.46 -3.81
C GLU A 82 20.24 -9.63 -5.34
N LYS A 83 19.12 -10.04 -5.96
CA LYS A 83 19.02 -10.22 -7.42
C LYS A 83 19.42 -8.97 -8.19
N TYR A 84 18.98 -7.80 -7.74
CA TYR A 84 19.25 -6.53 -8.39
C TYR A 84 20.48 -5.80 -7.85
N ARG A 85 21.23 -6.42 -6.92
CA ARG A 85 22.41 -5.84 -6.25
C ARG A 85 22.13 -4.49 -5.59
N VAL A 86 20.93 -4.33 -5.05
CA VAL A 86 20.50 -3.13 -4.31
C VAL A 86 20.94 -3.30 -2.86
N VAL A 87 21.67 -2.31 -2.33
CA VAL A 87 22.10 -2.33 -0.93
C VAL A 87 20.91 -1.98 -0.04
N HIS A 88 20.57 -2.86 0.90
CA HIS A 88 19.60 -2.55 1.94
C HIS A 88 20.27 -1.78 3.07
N GLN A 89 19.75 -0.59 3.39
CA GLN A 89 20.19 0.23 4.52
C GLN A 89 19.01 0.45 5.46
N VAL A 90 19.20 0.15 6.74
CA VAL A 90 18.16 0.41 7.73
C VAL A 90 18.41 1.80 8.31
N ALA A 91 17.44 2.70 8.18
CA ALA A 91 17.53 4.03 8.77
C ALA A 91 17.64 3.88 10.29
N THR A 92 18.67 4.46 10.89
CA THR A 92 18.74 4.54 12.36
C THR A 92 17.71 5.55 12.85
N SER A 93 17.05 5.24 13.97
CA SER A 93 15.93 6.00 14.55
C SER A 93 16.22 7.48 14.83
N TYR A 94 17.50 7.89 14.77
CA TYR A 94 17.97 9.25 15.02
C TYR A 94 18.66 9.91 13.81
N HIS A 95 18.52 9.39 12.58
CA HIS A 95 19.00 10.05 11.35
C HIS A 95 17.84 10.42 10.41
N PRO A 96 17.11 11.51 10.73
CA PRO A 96 15.90 11.88 10.01
C PRO A 96 16.14 12.34 8.57
N GLN A 97 17.35 12.74 8.15
CA GLN A 97 17.56 13.38 6.84
C GLN A 97 17.07 12.55 5.65
N ILE A 98 17.22 11.22 5.70
CA ILE A 98 16.86 10.34 4.58
C ILE A 98 15.37 9.97 4.62
N ASN A 99 14.84 9.64 5.80
CA ASN A 99 13.40 9.35 5.95
C ASN A 99 12.53 10.62 5.87
N SER A 100 13.12 11.81 6.01
CA SER A 100 12.40 13.09 5.92
C SER A 100 11.72 13.28 4.56
N GLN A 101 12.37 12.91 3.46
CA GLN A 101 11.78 13.04 2.12
C GLN A 101 10.57 12.12 1.95
N ALA A 102 10.66 10.88 2.45
CA ALA A 102 9.56 9.93 2.42
C ALA A 102 8.38 10.38 3.32
N GLU A 103 8.67 10.90 4.52
CA GLU A 103 7.65 11.44 5.42
C GLU A 103 6.97 12.71 4.88
N LEU A 104 7.73 13.60 4.23
CA LEU A 104 7.17 14.77 3.54
C LEU A 104 6.24 14.34 2.39
N PHE A 105 6.68 13.40 1.56
CA PHE A 105 5.87 12.87 0.47
C PHE A 105 4.60 12.15 0.98
N LYS A 106 4.71 11.36 2.04
CA LYS A 106 3.57 10.70 2.72
C LYS A 106 2.57 11.73 3.26
N SER A 107 3.07 12.83 3.84
CA SER A 107 2.24 13.95 4.32
C SER A 107 1.51 14.65 3.15
N GLU A 108 2.18 14.85 2.02
CA GLU A 108 1.57 15.42 0.81
C GLU A 108 0.49 14.53 0.21
N ILE A 109 0.75 13.22 0.07
CA ILE A 109 -0.25 12.25 -0.36
C ILE A 109 -1.45 12.28 0.58
N LYS A 110 -1.23 12.27 1.90
CA LYS A 110 -2.32 12.32 2.89
C LYS A 110 -3.18 13.57 2.71
N LYS A 111 -2.57 14.74 2.50
CA LYS A 111 -3.28 15.99 2.22
C LYS A 111 -4.09 15.92 0.92
N LEU A 112 -3.54 15.33 -0.14
CA LEU A 112 -4.22 15.17 -1.42
C LEU A 112 -5.42 14.24 -1.30
N LEU A 113 -5.26 13.08 -0.64
CA LEU A 113 -6.34 12.13 -0.39
C LEU A 113 -7.46 12.75 0.45
N GLN A 114 -7.11 13.52 1.49
CA GLN A 114 -8.09 14.24 2.30
C GLN A 114 -8.91 15.25 1.49
N LYS A 115 -8.28 15.96 0.54
CA LYS A 115 -8.98 16.87 -0.37
C LYS A 115 -9.93 16.14 -1.32
N MET A 116 -9.53 14.98 -1.85
CA MET A 116 -10.36 14.20 -2.77
C MET A 116 -11.52 13.49 -2.06
N ALA A 117 -11.32 13.04 -0.82
CA ALA A 117 -12.35 12.37 -0.02
C ALA A 117 -13.44 13.32 0.49
N ASN A 118 -13.16 14.61 0.57
CA ASN A 118 -14.12 15.65 0.91
C ASN A 118 -14.37 16.58 -0.30
N PRO A 119 -15.14 16.15 -1.31
CA PRO A 119 -15.44 16.98 -2.47
C PRO A 119 -16.30 18.22 -2.15
N SER A 120 -16.79 18.37 -0.91
CA SER A 120 -17.59 19.53 -0.48
C SER A 120 -17.03 20.19 0.79
N ARG A 121 -16.16 21.20 0.59
CA ARG A 121 -16.17 22.41 1.42
C ARG A 121 -15.51 23.57 0.64
N ASN A 122 -16.34 24.14 -0.22
CA ASN A 122 -16.45 25.54 -0.64
C ASN A 122 -15.29 26.17 -1.43
N ASP A 123 -15.63 26.67 -2.62
CA ASP A 123 -15.74 28.13 -2.78
C ASP A 123 -17.06 28.61 -2.13
#